data_AF-A0A6P8ML28-F1
#
_entry.id   AF-A0A6P8ML28-F1
#
_cell.length_a   1.000
_cell.length_b   1.000
_cell.length_c   1.000
_cell.angle_alpha   90.00
_cell.angle_beta   90.00
_cell.angle_gamma   90.00
#
_symmetry.space_group_name_H-M   'P 1'
#
loop_
_entity.id
_entity.type
_entity.pdbx_description
1 polymer ?
#
loop_
_entity_poly.entity_id
_entity_poly.type
_entity_poly.pdbx_seq_one_letter_code
_entity_poly.pdbx_strand_id
1 'polypeptide(L)'
;MKYLGLTIDSQWTFEPHFDSQIPKVSAAANALCGLLPNIGGAGDAVRRLYEGVVRSRVMYGAPVWADDLMASRRSILLLRRLHRVTAIRIIRGYRTVSHASASTLAASPPWELRALAFKKRYTRRREWHPGEDPTEQAAANDTGTAEEDTWNLWRSQLINGRSEHRGAVAVLPNWEAWRSRHGLPLTFRMTQVITGHGVFREFLKRIRRETTDTCHHCGEGRDTAQHTLELCPAWELPRYTLRHAIGETLTPSAI
;
A
#
# COMPACT_ATOMS: atom_id res chain seq x y z
N MET A 1 23.90 21.35 5.11
CA MET A 1 23.60 21.86 6.47
C MET A 1 22.62 20.92 7.17
N LYS A 2 22.71 20.74 8.50
CA LYS A 2 21.68 20.07 9.30
C LYS A 2 20.94 21.10 10.14
N TYR A 3 19.61 21.08 10.10
CA TYR A 3 18.76 22.02 10.84
C TYR A 3 17.48 21.34 11.30
N LEU A 4 17.20 21.37 12.61
CA LEU A 4 16.04 20.72 13.23
C LEU A 4 15.86 19.25 12.78
N GLY A 5 16.95 18.49 12.65
CA GLY A 5 16.90 17.09 12.19
C GLY A 5 16.73 16.89 10.68
N LEU A 6 16.53 17.95 9.88
CA LEU A 6 16.54 17.91 8.42
C LEU A 6 17.95 18.14 7.88
N THR A 7 18.27 17.53 6.73
CA THR A 7 19.56 17.71 6.04
C THR A 7 19.33 18.32 4.67
N ILE A 8 19.89 19.50 4.45
CA ILE A 8 19.69 20.31 3.24
C ILE A 8 21.05 20.47 2.55
N ASP A 9 21.10 20.33 1.22
CA ASP A 9 22.32 20.61 0.44
C ASP A 9 22.51 22.12 0.16
N SER A 10 23.53 22.47 -0.63
CA SER A 10 23.80 23.85 -1.06
C SER A 10 22.80 24.38 -2.09
N GLN A 11 22.01 23.50 -2.71
CA GLN A 11 20.96 23.83 -3.67
C GLN A 11 19.58 23.95 -3.00
N TRP A 12 19.54 23.93 -1.67
CA TRP A 12 18.31 23.94 -0.87
C TRP A 12 17.42 22.70 -1.07
N THR A 13 17.97 21.58 -1.55
CA THR A 13 17.23 20.34 -1.73
C THR A 13 17.38 19.38 -0.55
N PHE A 14 16.41 18.45 -0.43
CA PHE A 14 16.36 17.45 0.63
C PHE A 14 16.82 16.04 0.19
N GLU A 15 17.46 15.86 -0.97
CA GLU A 15 17.97 14.53 -1.35
C GLU A 15 18.91 13.91 -0.28
N PRO A 16 19.87 14.65 0.31
CA PRO A 16 20.71 14.12 1.38
C PRO A 16 19.94 13.75 2.65
N HIS A 17 18.79 14.40 2.90
CA HIS A 17 17.91 14.02 4.00
C HIS A 17 17.35 12.62 3.78
N PHE A 18 16.83 12.32 2.58
CA PHE A 18 16.32 10.98 2.27
C PHE A 18 17.42 9.92 2.26
N ASP A 19 18.59 10.22 1.69
CA ASP A 19 19.73 9.30 1.64
C ASP A 19 20.20 8.90 3.05
N SER A 20 20.14 9.82 4.02
CA SER A 20 20.56 9.55 5.40
C SER A 20 19.45 9.00 6.30
N GLN A 21 18.19 9.42 6.09
CA GLN A 21 17.04 9.04 6.93
C GLN A 21 16.46 7.68 6.55
N ILE A 22 16.24 7.43 5.25
CA ILE A 22 15.53 6.24 4.78
C ILE A 22 16.21 4.94 5.23
N PRO A 23 17.56 4.79 5.18
CA PRO A 23 18.21 3.56 5.66
C PRO A 23 17.97 3.30 7.15
N LYS A 24 18.03 4.34 7.99
CA LYS A 24 17.81 4.23 9.45
C LYS A 24 16.38 3.81 9.77
N VAL A 25 15.42 4.47 9.12
CA VAL A 25 14.00 4.11 9.30
C VAL A 25 13.70 2.73 8.71
N SER A 26 14.36 2.35 7.61
CA SER A 26 14.24 1.02 7.02
C SER A 26 14.74 -0.07 7.96
N ALA A 27 15.84 0.14 8.67
CA ALA A 27 16.33 -0.80 9.68
C ALA A 27 15.29 -1.02 10.79
N ALA A 28 14.73 0.08 11.33
CA ALA A 28 13.67 0.01 12.33
C ALA A 28 12.40 -0.68 11.78
N ALA A 29 11.98 -0.33 10.56
CA ALA A 29 10.84 -0.94 9.90
C ALA A 29 11.04 -2.45 9.73
N ASN A 30 12.22 -2.89 9.29
CA ASN A 30 12.53 -4.31 9.11
C ASN A 30 12.50 -5.08 10.44
N ALA A 31 13.02 -4.49 11.53
CA ALA A 31 12.95 -5.09 12.86
C ALA A 31 11.50 -5.26 13.33
N LEU A 32 10.67 -4.21 13.21
CA LEU A 32 9.24 -4.27 13.54
C LEU A 32 8.49 -5.27 12.67
N CYS A 33 8.80 -5.30 11.36
CA CYS A 33 8.22 -6.22 10.40
C CYS A 33 8.61 -7.69 10.67
N GLY A 34 9.76 -7.94 11.31
CA GLY A 34 10.20 -9.26 11.73
C GLY A 34 9.29 -9.89 12.79
N LEU A 35 8.62 -9.07 13.61
CA LEU A 35 7.66 -9.51 14.63
C LEU A 35 6.28 -9.87 14.06
N LEU A 36 6.08 -9.70 12.76
CA LEU A 36 4.80 -9.82 12.08
C LEU A 36 4.83 -10.96 11.05
N PRO A 37 4.74 -12.23 11.47
CA PRO A 37 4.72 -13.38 10.57
C PRO A 37 3.49 -13.33 9.64
N ASN A 38 3.55 -13.95 8.46
CA ASN A 38 2.42 -13.94 7.52
C ASN A 38 1.27 -14.84 8.01
N ILE A 39 1.59 -15.93 8.71
CA ILE A 39 0.62 -16.88 9.27
C ILE A 39 0.65 -16.76 10.80
N GLY A 40 -0.53 -16.64 11.41
CA GLY A 40 -0.66 -16.45 12.85
C GLY A 40 -0.12 -15.11 13.35
N GLY A 41 -0.10 -14.95 14.67
CA GLY A 41 0.43 -13.76 15.34
C GLY A 41 -0.46 -12.53 15.21
N ALA A 42 0.18 -11.36 15.05
CA ALA A 42 -0.47 -10.07 15.13
C ALA A 42 -1.57 -9.84 14.06
N GLY A 43 -2.72 -9.34 14.52
CA GLY A 43 -3.84 -8.92 13.69
C GLY A 43 -3.58 -7.63 12.89
N ASP A 44 -4.59 -7.19 12.13
CA ASP A 44 -4.49 -6.01 11.25
C ASP A 44 -4.16 -4.71 12.01
N ALA A 45 -4.81 -4.48 13.16
CA ALA A 45 -4.62 -3.28 13.98
C ALA A 45 -3.15 -3.06 14.39
N VAL A 46 -2.45 -4.11 14.86
CA VAL A 46 -1.04 -4.04 15.26
C VAL A 46 -0.13 -3.76 14.06
N ARG A 47 -0.43 -4.34 12.90
CA ARG A 47 0.35 -4.10 11.67
C ARG A 47 0.22 -2.65 11.20
N ARG A 48 -0.99 -2.09 11.27
CA ARG A 48 -1.24 -0.66 10.98
C ARG A 48 -0.58 0.25 11.99
N LEU A 49 -0.57 -0.12 13.27
CA LEU A 49 0.15 0.63 14.30
C LEU A 49 1.64 0.75 13.93
N TYR A 50 2.29 -0.35 13.57
CA TYR A 50 3.70 -0.34 13.18
C TYR A 50 3.94 0.43 11.87
N GLU A 51 3.05 0.36 10.89
CA GLU A 51 3.11 1.26 9.72
C GLU A 51 3.04 2.72 10.16
N GLY A 52 2.13 3.07 11.07
CA GLY A 52 1.96 4.42 11.57
C GLY A 52 3.20 4.95 12.27
N VAL A 53 3.87 4.10 13.08
CA VAL A 53 5.14 4.43 13.72
C VAL A 53 6.26 4.68 12.70
N VAL A 54 6.36 3.84 11.67
CA VAL A 54 7.38 4.03 10.62
C VAL A 54 7.08 5.29 9.81
N ARG A 55 5.82 5.48 9.41
CA ARG A 55 5.35 6.63 8.64
C ARG A 55 5.57 7.94 9.39
N SER A 56 5.26 8.01 10.69
CA SER A 56 5.45 9.24 11.48
C SER A 56 6.91 9.68 11.52
N ARG A 57 7.85 8.73 11.62
CA ARG A 57 9.30 9.02 11.57
C ARG A 57 9.73 9.58 10.24
N VAL A 58 9.18 9.08 9.12
CA VAL A 58 9.54 9.58 7.79
C VAL A 58 8.89 10.92 7.49
N MET A 59 7.63 11.11 7.92
CA MET A 59 6.84 12.31 7.67
C MET A 59 7.28 13.52 8.50
N TYR A 60 8.28 13.37 9.35
CA TYR A 60 8.87 14.48 10.06
C TYR A 60 9.41 15.52 9.07
N GLY A 61 8.93 16.77 9.18
CA GLY A 61 9.28 17.85 8.27
C GLY A 61 8.61 17.81 6.89
N ALA A 62 7.63 16.91 6.67
CA ALA A 62 6.94 16.76 5.36
C ALA A 62 6.49 18.09 4.73
N PRO A 63 5.90 19.05 5.45
CA PRO A 63 5.52 20.32 4.86
C PRO A 63 6.65 21.11 4.21
N VAL A 64 7.89 20.90 4.67
CA VAL A 64 9.08 21.62 4.20
C VAL A 64 9.65 20.95 2.96
N TRP A 65 9.71 19.61 2.91
CA TRP A 65 10.37 18.87 1.84
C TRP A 65 9.43 18.26 0.79
N ALA A 66 8.09 18.35 0.95
CA ALA A 66 7.15 17.63 0.08
C ALA A 66 7.29 17.99 -1.41
N ASP A 67 7.53 19.27 -1.76
CA ASP A 67 7.71 19.66 -3.17
C ASP A 67 9.01 19.09 -3.74
N ASP A 68 10.11 19.19 -2.99
CA ASP A 68 11.42 18.67 -3.38
C ASP A 68 11.39 17.15 -3.54
N LEU A 69 10.65 16.45 -2.68
CA LEU A 69 10.37 15.03 -2.86
C LEU A 69 9.68 14.80 -4.22
N MET A 70 8.65 15.57 -4.55
CA MET A 70 7.91 15.43 -5.81
C MET A 70 8.76 15.75 -7.05
N ALA A 71 9.78 16.60 -6.91
CA ALA A 71 10.75 16.90 -7.95
C ALA A 71 11.82 15.80 -8.13
N SER A 72 12.10 14.99 -7.09
CA SER A 72 13.13 13.96 -7.11
C SER A 72 12.55 12.55 -7.28
N ARG A 73 12.61 12.03 -8.52
CA ARG A 73 12.23 10.63 -8.82
C ARG A 73 13.00 9.62 -7.95
N ARG A 74 14.28 9.90 -7.67
CA ARG A 74 15.13 9.06 -6.81
C ARG A 74 14.56 9.01 -5.39
N SER A 75 14.27 10.15 -4.79
CA SER A 75 13.72 10.24 -3.43
C SER A 75 12.35 9.58 -3.31
N ILE A 76 11.48 9.76 -4.32
CA ILE A 76 10.19 9.04 -4.41
C ILE A 76 10.41 7.52 -4.40
N LEU A 77 11.36 7.02 -5.18
CA LEU A 77 11.62 5.57 -5.25
C LEU A 77 12.18 5.02 -3.94
N LEU A 78 13.00 5.78 -3.22
CA LEU A 78 13.47 5.41 -1.88
C LEU A 78 12.30 5.34 -0.89
N LEU A 79 11.43 6.35 -0.89
CA LEU A 79 10.25 6.41 -0.03
C LEU A 79 9.28 5.25 -0.31
N ARG A 80 8.97 4.99 -1.60
CA ARG A 80 8.12 3.88 -2.02
C ARG A 80 8.68 2.52 -1.62
N ARG A 81 10.00 2.35 -1.66
CA ARG A 81 10.65 1.10 -1.21
C ARG A 81 10.41 0.85 0.27
N LEU A 82 10.52 1.88 1.11
CA LEU A 82 10.23 1.78 2.55
C LEU A 82 8.74 1.55 2.82
N HIS A 83 7.86 2.32 2.18
CA HIS A 83 6.40 2.13 2.29
C HIS A 83 5.99 0.70 1.90
N ARG A 84 6.59 0.15 0.85
CA ARG A 84 6.31 -1.22 0.41
C ARG A 84 6.63 -2.25 1.50
N VAL A 85 7.68 -2.06 2.29
CA VAL A 85 8.04 -2.99 3.37
C VAL A 85 6.92 -3.08 4.41
N THR A 86 6.38 -1.94 4.84
CA THR A 86 5.30 -1.89 5.83
C THR A 86 3.97 -2.35 5.23
N ALA A 87 3.64 -1.92 4.01
CA ALA A 87 2.42 -2.31 3.31
C ALA A 87 2.34 -3.82 3.08
N ILE A 88 3.44 -4.46 2.67
CA ILE A 88 3.51 -5.93 2.53
C ILE A 88 3.17 -6.63 3.85
N ARG A 89 3.60 -6.07 5.00
CA ARG A 89 3.27 -6.67 6.30
C ARG A 89 1.82 -6.48 6.69
N ILE A 90 1.18 -5.36 6.38
CA ILE A 90 -0.26 -5.17 6.59
C ILE A 90 -1.02 -6.28 5.85
N ILE A 91 -0.72 -6.48 4.57
CA ILE A 91 -1.42 -7.45 3.72
C ILE A 91 -0.92 -8.88 3.89
N ARG A 92 0.08 -9.13 4.75
CA ARG A 92 0.70 -10.45 4.92
C ARG A 92 1.27 -11.04 3.62
N GLY A 93 1.70 -10.19 2.70
CA GLY A 93 2.08 -10.58 1.34
C GLY A 93 3.48 -11.16 1.22
N TYR A 94 3.80 -11.72 0.05
CA TYR A 94 5.17 -12.06 -0.29
C TYR A 94 6.00 -10.80 -0.55
N ARG A 95 7.31 -10.90 -0.28
CA ARG A 95 8.29 -9.84 -0.56
C ARG A 95 8.43 -9.47 -2.04
N THR A 96 7.74 -10.16 -2.95
CA THR A 96 7.74 -9.93 -4.41
C THR A 96 6.57 -9.06 -4.86
N VAL A 97 5.53 -8.88 -4.03
CA VAL A 97 4.36 -8.05 -4.37
C VAL A 97 4.80 -6.63 -4.70
N SER A 98 4.30 -6.02 -5.76
CA SER A 98 4.70 -4.67 -6.18
C SER A 98 4.33 -3.62 -5.12
N HIS A 99 4.96 -2.43 -5.16
CA HIS A 99 4.56 -1.32 -4.28
C HIS A 99 3.09 -0.95 -4.50
N ALA A 100 2.66 -0.77 -5.75
CA ALA A 100 1.29 -0.43 -6.10
C ALA A 100 0.27 -1.43 -5.52
N SER A 101 0.46 -2.74 -5.76
CA SER A 101 -0.44 -3.76 -5.21
C SER A 101 -0.40 -3.81 -3.68
N ALA A 102 0.79 -3.65 -3.07
CA ALA A 102 0.91 -3.67 -1.62
C ALA A 102 0.19 -2.47 -0.96
N SER A 103 0.42 -1.25 -1.46
CA SER A 103 -0.24 -0.05 -0.95
C SER A 103 -1.75 -0.11 -1.16
N THR A 104 -2.19 -0.57 -2.33
CA THR A 104 -3.62 -0.70 -2.65
C THR A 104 -4.29 -1.75 -1.78
N LEU A 105 -3.70 -2.92 -1.55
CA LEU A 105 -4.35 -3.90 -0.67
C LEU A 105 -4.30 -3.49 0.82
N ALA A 106 -3.30 -2.70 1.22
CA ALA A 106 -3.18 -2.19 2.58
C ALA A 106 -4.11 -0.98 2.88
N ALA A 107 -4.78 -0.45 1.85
CA ALA A 107 -5.49 0.84 1.94
C ALA A 107 -4.64 1.96 2.53
N SER A 108 -3.37 2.00 2.12
CA SER A 108 -2.43 3.02 2.51
C SER A 108 -2.03 3.82 1.27
N PRO A 109 -2.59 5.03 1.06
CA PRO A 109 -2.15 5.91 0.00
C PRO A 109 -0.63 6.08 -0.02
N PRO A 110 -0.01 6.19 -1.22
CA PRO A 110 1.42 6.43 -1.35
C PRO A 110 1.87 7.60 -0.48
N TRP A 111 3.01 7.41 0.18
CA TRP A 111 3.50 8.32 1.21
C TRP A 111 3.86 9.70 0.64
N GLU A 112 4.26 9.79 -0.61
CA GLU A 112 4.47 11.06 -1.31
C GLU A 112 3.18 11.88 -1.44
N LEU A 113 2.02 11.24 -1.65
CA LEU A 113 0.73 11.94 -1.70
C LEU A 113 0.31 12.39 -0.30
N ARG A 114 0.60 11.56 0.72
CA ARG A 114 0.40 11.96 2.12
C ARG A 114 1.26 13.17 2.46
N ALA A 115 2.53 13.21 2.04
CA ALA A 115 3.42 14.35 2.30
C ALA A 115 2.85 15.66 1.73
N LEU A 116 2.29 15.63 0.52
CA LEU A 116 1.57 16.77 -0.06
C LEU A 116 0.36 17.18 0.77
N ALA A 117 -0.43 16.23 1.28
CA ALA A 117 -1.55 16.54 2.18
C ALA A 117 -1.08 17.17 3.51
N PHE A 118 0.02 16.68 4.09
CA PHE A 118 0.66 17.30 5.25
C PHE A 118 1.07 18.74 4.96
N LYS A 119 1.67 19.00 3.80
CA LYS A 119 2.02 20.36 3.36
C LYS A 119 0.79 21.25 3.24
N LYS A 120 -0.26 20.80 2.55
CA LYS A 120 -1.51 21.57 2.36
C LYS A 120 -2.15 21.97 3.69
N ARG A 121 -2.19 21.05 4.67
CA ARG A 121 -2.68 21.34 6.02
C ARG A 121 -1.80 22.37 6.75
N TYR A 122 -0.49 22.26 6.60
CA TYR A 122 0.44 23.17 7.25
C TYR A 122 0.37 24.59 6.68
N THR A 123 0.28 24.76 5.36
CA THR A 123 0.18 26.10 4.74
C THR A 123 -1.10 26.80 5.17
N ARG A 124 -2.24 26.10 5.15
CA ARG A 124 -3.53 26.65 5.61
C ARG A 124 -3.50 27.07 7.08
N ARG A 125 -2.91 26.26 7.97
CA ARG A 125 -2.74 26.63 9.38
C ARG A 125 -1.84 27.86 9.57
N ARG A 126 -0.89 28.12 8.68
CA ARG A 126 -0.02 29.30 8.73
C ARG A 126 -0.68 30.57 8.20
N GLU A 127 -1.64 30.43 7.29
CA GLU A 127 -2.44 31.53 6.75
C GLU A 127 -3.52 32.02 7.75
N TRP A 128 -3.57 31.44 8.96
CA TRP A 128 -4.44 31.86 10.06
C TRP A 128 -4.29 33.36 10.39
N HIS A 129 -5.42 34.08 10.40
CA HIS A 129 -5.49 35.50 10.72
C HIS A 129 -5.93 35.74 12.18
N PRO A 130 -5.35 36.72 12.92
CA PRO A 130 -5.53 36.86 14.37
C PRO A 130 -6.89 37.41 14.86
N GLY A 131 -7.94 37.36 14.04
CA GLY A 131 -9.24 38.00 14.33
C GLY A 131 -10.47 37.11 14.10
N GLU A 132 -10.30 35.86 13.69
CA GLU A 132 -11.40 34.93 13.46
C GLU A 132 -11.50 33.92 14.61
N ASP A 133 -12.71 33.72 15.11
CA ASP A 133 -13.01 32.93 16.31
C ASP A 133 -12.47 31.47 16.15
N PRO A 134 -11.56 31.01 17.03
CA PRO A 134 -10.90 29.70 16.90
C PRO A 134 -11.86 28.51 16.84
N THR A 135 -13.09 28.69 17.32
CA THR A 135 -14.08 27.64 17.53
C THR A 135 -14.93 27.34 16.30
N GLU A 136 -15.10 28.30 15.39
CA GLU A 136 -16.00 28.15 14.23
C GLU A 136 -15.31 27.57 12.97
N GLN A 137 -13.99 27.77 12.80
CA GLN A 137 -13.24 27.23 11.65
C GLN A 137 -12.43 25.96 11.96
N ALA A 138 -12.07 25.69 13.22
CA ALA A 138 -11.35 24.45 13.57
C ALA A 138 -12.20 23.18 13.42
N ALA A 139 -13.52 23.31 13.38
CA ALA A 139 -14.48 22.19 13.35
C ALA A 139 -14.99 21.84 11.94
N ALA A 140 -14.88 22.73 10.95
CA ALA A 140 -15.43 22.49 9.62
C ALA A 140 -14.42 21.78 8.69
N ASN A 141 -14.34 20.44 8.77
CA ASN A 141 -13.90 19.54 7.69
C ASN A 141 -12.45 19.66 7.12
N ASP A 142 -11.53 20.44 7.69
CA ASP A 142 -10.19 20.67 7.11
C ASP A 142 -9.28 19.42 7.06
N THR A 143 -9.41 18.52 8.05
CA THR A 143 -8.76 17.19 8.00
C THR A 143 -9.35 16.35 6.87
N GLY A 144 -10.69 16.39 6.70
CA GLY A 144 -11.40 15.60 5.70
C GLY A 144 -10.97 15.96 4.27
N THR A 145 -10.87 17.24 3.93
CA THR A 145 -10.61 17.67 2.54
C THR A 145 -9.24 17.27 2.01
N ALA A 146 -8.15 17.47 2.76
CA ALA A 146 -6.80 17.11 2.29
C ALA A 146 -6.61 15.58 2.21
N GLU A 147 -7.28 14.82 3.07
CA GLU A 147 -7.30 13.36 2.98
C GLU A 147 -8.14 12.89 1.79
N GLU A 148 -9.32 13.48 1.58
CA GLU A 148 -10.20 13.24 0.42
C GLU A 148 -9.45 13.46 -0.89
N ASP A 149 -8.76 14.59 -1.03
CA ASP A 149 -7.93 14.90 -2.21
C ASP A 149 -6.83 13.85 -2.43
N THR A 150 -6.21 13.36 -1.35
CA THR A 150 -5.20 12.29 -1.42
C THR A 150 -5.80 11.01 -1.99
N TRP A 151 -6.98 10.62 -1.52
CA TRP A 151 -7.69 9.44 -2.00
C TRP A 151 -8.11 9.59 -3.47
N ASN A 152 -8.63 10.75 -3.86
CA ASN A 152 -9.08 11.02 -5.23
C ASN A 152 -7.92 11.06 -6.24
N LEU A 153 -6.82 11.69 -5.86
CA LEU A 153 -5.60 11.68 -6.67
C LEU A 153 -5.04 10.26 -6.78
N TRP A 154 -5.02 9.50 -5.69
CA TRP A 154 -4.54 8.13 -5.72
C TRP A 154 -5.43 7.22 -6.59
N ARG A 155 -6.76 7.34 -6.48
CA ARG A 155 -7.72 6.61 -7.34
C ARG A 155 -7.44 6.90 -8.82
N SER A 156 -7.28 8.18 -9.16
CA SER A 156 -6.94 8.62 -10.52
C SER A 156 -5.61 8.01 -11.00
N GLN A 157 -4.59 7.93 -10.15
CA GLN A 157 -3.32 7.29 -10.50
C GLN A 157 -3.45 5.78 -10.73
N LEU A 158 -4.32 5.10 -9.97
CA LEU A 158 -4.58 3.67 -10.15
C LEU A 158 -5.34 3.39 -11.45
N ILE A 159 -6.32 4.23 -11.81
CA ILE A 159 -7.09 4.11 -13.06
C ILE A 159 -6.20 4.37 -14.28
N ASN A 160 -5.38 5.42 -14.22
CA ASN A 160 -4.53 5.83 -15.34
C ASN A 160 -3.17 5.11 -15.39
N GLY A 161 -2.92 4.19 -14.46
CA GLY A 161 -1.66 3.45 -14.37
C GLY A 161 -1.47 2.49 -15.55
N ARG A 162 -0.28 2.49 -16.15
CA ARG A 162 0.06 1.67 -17.33
C ARG A 162 0.17 0.16 -17.07
N SER A 163 0.02 -0.29 -15.83
CA SER A 163 0.24 -1.69 -15.44
C SER A 163 -0.96 -2.23 -14.69
N GLU A 164 -1.57 -3.27 -15.26
CA GLU A 164 -2.64 -4.07 -14.64
C GLU A 164 -2.10 -4.74 -13.37
N HIS A 165 -2.22 -4.02 -12.26
CA HIS A 165 -1.90 -4.56 -10.95
C HIS A 165 -3.15 -5.31 -10.46
N ARG A 166 -3.10 -6.63 -10.38
CA ARG A 166 -4.23 -7.47 -9.95
C ARG A 166 -4.91 -6.98 -8.66
N GLY A 167 -4.14 -6.46 -7.70
CA GLY A 167 -4.68 -5.84 -6.48
C GLY A 167 -5.47 -4.54 -6.70
N ALA A 168 -5.11 -3.72 -7.70
CA ALA A 168 -5.89 -2.54 -8.08
C ALA A 168 -7.13 -2.92 -8.87
N VAL A 169 -7.03 -3.89 -9.79
CA VAL A 169 -8.17 -4.47 -10.52
C VAL A 169 -9.22 -5.02 -9.56
N ALA A 170 -8.79 -5.63 -8.46
CA ALA A 170 -9.71 -6.15 -7.45
C ALA A 170 -10.44 -5.06 -6.65
N VAL A 171 -9.75 -3.97 -6.34
CA VAL A 171 -10.27 -2.93 -5.43
C VAL A 171 -11.08 -1.85 -6.15
N LEU A 172 -10.68 -1.45 -7.36
CA LEU A 172 -11.27 -0.31 -8.07
C LEU A 172 -12.80 -0.40 -8.30
N PRO A 173 -13.38 -1.57 -8.64
CA PRO A 173 -14.83 -1.70 -8.81
C PRO A 173 -15.63 -1.38 -7.54
N ASN A 174 -15.07 -1.69 -6.36
CA ASN A 174 -15.71 -1.51 -5.06
C ASN A 174 -15.02 -0.42 -4.22
N TRP A 175 -14.44 0.59 -4.89
CA TRP A 175 -13.54 1.58 -4.28
C TRP A 175 -14.12 2.23 -3.01
N GLU A 176 -15.36 2.71 -3.02
CA GLU A 176 -15.93 3.42 -1.85
C GLU A 176 -16.14 2.50 -0.65
N ALA A 177 -16.69 1.30 -0.88
CA ALA A 177 -16.87 0.30 0.17
C ALA A 177 -15.53 -0.20 0.73
N TRP A 178 -14.54 -0.38 -0.12
CA TRP A 178 -13.19 -0.73 0.28
C TRP A 178 -12.49 0.40 1.06
N ARG A 179 -12.62 1.64 0.60
CA ARG A 179 -12.00 2.83 1.21
C ARG A 179 -12.57 3.11 2.59
N SER A 180 -13.91 3.10 2.72
CA SER A 180 -14.62 3.34 3.99
C SER A 180 -14.26 2.33 5.07
N ARG A 181 -13.90 1.09 4.69
CA ARG A 181 -13.42 0.06 5.61
C ARG A 181 -11.92 0.14 5.91
N HIS A 182 -11.23 1.12 5.33
CA HIS A 182 -9.76 1.19 5.32
C HIS A 182 -9.12 -0.10 4.80
N GLY A 183 -9.71 -0.70 3.77
CA GLY A 183 -9.26 -1.94 3.16
C GLY A 183 -10.07 -3.16 3.55
N LEU A 184 -9.53 -4.34 3.24
CA LEU A 184 -10.13 -5.63 3.58
C LEU A 184 -9.29 -6.32 4.66
N PRO A 185 -9.90 -7.05 5.61
CA PRO A 185 -9.16 -7.91 6.53
C PRO A 185 -8.56 -9.09 5.75
N LEU A 186 -7.32 -8.92 5.30
CA LEU A 186 -6.64 -9.92 4.47
C LEU A 186 -5.96 -10.99 5.30
N THR A 187 -6.25 -12.26 4.98
CA THR A 187 -5.42 -13.40 5.40
C THR A 187 -4.26 -13.60 4.44
N PHE A 188 -3.24 -14.34 4.86
CA PHE A 188 -2.10 -14.69 3.98
C PHE A 188 -2.56 -15.31 2.67
N ARG A 189 -3.50 -16.26 2.74
CA ARG A 189 -4.00 -17.02 1.58
C ARG A 189 -4.85 -16.14 0.67
N MET A 190 -5.70 -15.27 1.21
CA MET A 190 -6.45 -14.28 0.41
C MET A 190 -5.50 -13.36 -0.35
N THR A 191 -4.46 -12.85 0.31
CA THR A 191 -3.46 -12.00 -0.34
C THR A 191 -2.76 -12.74 -1.48
N GLN A 192 -2.42 -14.02 -1.31
CA GLN A 192 -1.83 -14.81 -2.40
C GLN A 192 -2.75 -14.87 -3.62
N VAL A 193 -4.03 -15.17 -3.40
CA VAL A 193 -5.04 -15.26 -4.46
C VAL A 193 -5.21 -13.91 -5.18
N ILE A 194 -5.39 -12.82 -4.43
CA ILE A 194 -5.63 -11.48 -4.98
C ILE A 194 -4.39 -10.94 -5.71
N THR A 195 -3.19 -11.24 -5.21
CA THR A 195 -1.95 -10.77 -5.86
C THR A 195 -1.46 -11.70 -6.97
N GLY A 196 -1.90 -12.96 -6.98
CA GLY A 196 -1.28 -14.03 -7.77
C GLY A 196 0.12 -14.43 -7.27
N HIS A 197 0.60 -13.86 -6.17
CA HIS A 197 1.91 -14.15 -5.59
C HIS A 197 1.71 -15.16 -4.45
N GLY A 198 1.70 -16.45 -4.79
CA GLY A 198 1.42 -17.53 -3.85
C GLY A 198 2.09 -18.84 -4.26
N VAL A 199 1.60 -19.95 -3.73
CA VAL A 199 2.08 -21.29 -4.12
C VAL A 199 1.39 -21.73 -5.41
N PHE A 200 1.51 -20.91 -6.45
CA PHE A 200 1.02 -21.18 -7.80
C PHE A 200 2.23 -21.40 -8.70
N ARG A 201 2.29 -22.51 -9.46
CA ARG A 201 3.50 -22.83 -10.25
C ARG A 201 3.85 -21.77 -11.28
N GLU A 202 2.89 -21.05 -11.86
CA GLU A 202 3.19 -19.91 -12.74
C GLU A 202 4.06 -18.86 -12.03
N PHE A 203 3.66 -18.49 -10.81
CA PHE A 203 4.43 -17.58 -9.97
C PHE A 203 5.78 -18.19 -9.56
N LEU A 204 5.80 -19.45 -9.12
CA LEU A 204 7.02 -20.11 -8.66
C LEU A 204 8.05 -20.27 -9.79
N LYS A 205 7.60 -20.60 -11.02
CA LYS A 205 8.43 -20.63 -12.23
C LYS A 205 9.00 -19.26 -12.55
N ARG A 206 8.18 -18.20 -12.48
CA ARG A 206 8.63 -16.81 -12.68
C ARG A 206 9.75 -16.40 -11.71
N ILE A 207 9.73 -16.89 -10.46
CA ILE A 207 10.80 -16.66 -9.47
C ILE A 207 11.86 -17.77 -9.43
N ARG A 208 11.90 -18.64 -10.44
CA ARG A 208 12.88 -19.74 -10.61
C ARG A 208 12.91 -20.74 -9.44
N ARG A 209 11.75 -21.01 -8.84
CA ARG A 209 11.56 -22.04 -7.81
C ARG A 209 10.97 -23.33 -8.35
N GLU A 210 10.36 -23.28 -9.53
CA GLU A 210 9.80 -24.42 -10.25
C GLU A 210 10.25 -24.35 -11.72
N THR A 211 10.27 -25.48 -12.42
CA THR A 211 10.63 -25.55 -13.85
C THR A 211 9.40 -25.50 -14.77
N THR A 212 8.22 -25.83 -14.25
CA THR A 212 6.96 -25.87 -14.99
C THR A 212 5.92 -24.95 -14.34
N ASP A 213 4.92 -24.55 -15.12
CA ASP A 213 3.77 -23.77 -14.68
C ASP A 213 2.48 -24.60 -14.71
N THR A 214 2.57 -25.92 -14.89
CA THR A 214 1.42 -26.84 -14.90
C THR A 214 0.83 -26.99 -13.50
N CYS A 215 -0.50 -27.06 -13.37
CA CYS A 215 -1.15 -27.21 -12.06
C CYS A 215 -0.71 -28.49 -11.33
N HIS A 216 -0.30 -28.34 -10.07
CA HIS A 216 0.07 -29.49 -9.22
C HIS A 216 -1.13 -30.39 -8.91
N HIS A 217 -2.33 -29.82 -8.89
CA HIS A 217 -3.52 -30.51 -8.40
C HIS A 217 -4.25 -31.30 -9.48
N CYS A 218 -4.42 -30.73 -10.67
CA CYS A 218 -5.12 -31.42 -11.77
C CYS A 218 -4.20 -31.87 -12.92
N GLY A 219 -2.91 -31.48 -12.90
CA GLY A 219 -1.98 -31.85 -13.97
C GLY A 219 -2.22 -31.12 -15.31
N GLU A 220 -3.17 -30.20 -15.36
CA GLU A 220 -3.60 -29.52 -16.59
C GLU A 220 -3.57 -27.98 -16.44
N GLY A 221 -3.45 -27.29 -17.57
CA GLY A 221 -3.50 -25.83 -17.62
C GLY A 221 -2.32 -25.14 -16.92
N ARG A 222 -2.35 -23.80 -16.90
CA ARG A 222 -1.38 -22.97 -16.16
C ARG A 222 -1.87 -22.75 -14.74
N ASP A 223 -1.03 -23.10 -13.77
CA ASP A 223 -1.26 -22.96 -12.34
C ASP A 223 -1.16 -21.50 -11.91
N THR A 224 -2.26 -20.79 -12.10
CA THR A 224 -2.44 -19.41 -11.66
C THR A 224 -3.47 -19.37 -10.54
N ALA A 225 -3.48 -18.28 -9.77
CA ALA A 225 -4.58 -18.08 -8.80
C ALA A 225 -5.97 -18.11 -9.46
N GLN A 226 -6.08 -17.67 -10.73
CA GLN A 226 -7.35 -17.72 -11.45
C GLN A 226 -7.75 -19.14 -11.82
N HIS A 227 -6.79 -19.97 -12.23
CA HIS A 227 -7.04 -21.39 -12.46
C HIS A 227 -7.55 -22.08 -11.20
N THR A 228 -6.93 -21.84 -10.03
CA THR A 228 -7.44 -22.35 -8.74
C THR A 228 -8.89 -21.88 -8.49
N LEU A 229 -9.15 -20.59 -8.67
CA LEU A 229 -10.46 -19.98 -8.40
C LEU A 229 -11.56 -20.47 -9.34
N GLU A 230 -11.29 -20.69 -10.62
CA GLU A 230 -12.36 -20.86 -11.63
C GLU A 230 -12.37 -22.20 -12.35
N LEU A 231 -11.23 -22.89 -12.45
CA LEU A 231 -11.06 -23.97 -13.43
C LEU A 231 -10.60 -25.30 -12.82
N CYS A 232 -9.78 -25.26 -11.77
CA CYS A 232 -9.11 -26.45 -11.25
C CYS A 232 -10.12 -27.41 -10.59
N PRO A 233 -10.35 -28.64 -11.10
CA PRO A 233 -11.36 -29.55 -10.58
C PRO A 233 -11.10 -29.95 -9.12
N ALA A 234 -9.84 -29.93 -8.67
CA ALA A 234 -9.47 -30.20 -7.28
C ALA A 234 -10.08 -29.21 -6.27
N TRP A 235 -10.53 -28.05 -6.73
CA TRP A 235 -11.11 -26.99 -5.90
C TRP A 235 -12.62 -26.79 -6.16
N GLU A 236 -13.28 -27.73 -6.85
CA GLU A 236 -14.69 -27.60 -7.22
C GLU A 236 -15.62 -27.37 -6.02
N LEU A 237 -15.51 -28.21 -4.98
CA LEU A 237 -16.38 -28.09 -3.82
C LEU A 237 -16.14 -26.78 -3.02
N PRO A 238 -14.90 -26.40 -2.67
CA PRO A 238 -14.64 -25.08 -2.10
C PRO A 238 -15.11 -23.91 -2.98
N ARG A 239 -14.96 -24.02 -4.30
CA ARG A 239 -15.42 -22.99 -5.26
C ARG A 239 -16.93 -22.87 -5.25
N TYR A 240 -17.65 -23.98 -5.22
CA TYR A 240 -19.11 -23.98 -5.12
C TYR A 240 -19.57 -23.23 -3.86
N THR A 241 -18.97 -23.53 -2.70
CA THR A 241 -19.24 -22.79 -1.45
C THR A 241 -18.92 -21.30 -1.59
N LEU A 242 -17.80 -20.96 -2.22
CA LEU A 242 -17.41 -19.57 -2.43
C LEU A 242 -18.43 -18.84 -3.34
N ARG A 243 -18.82 -19.44 -4.47
CA ARG A 243 -19.81 -18.87 -5.40
C ARG A 243 -21.15 -18.63 -4.72
N HIS A 244 -21.58 -19.56 -3.88
CA HIS A 244 -22.81 -19.38 -3.11
C HIS A 244 -22.72 -18.21 -2.11
N ALA A 245 -21.52 -17.87 -1.63
CA ALA A 245 -21.32 -16.78 -0.68
C ALA A 245 -21.15 -15.40 -1.36
N ILE A 246 -20.49 -15.33 -2.53
CA ILE A 246 -20.10 -14.04 -3.16
C ILE A 246 -20.61 -13.84 -4.59
N GLY A 247 -21.32 -14.82 -5.16
CA GLY A 247 -21.83 -14.80 -6.53
C GLY A 247 -21.02 -15.68 -7.50
N GLU A 248 -21.56 -15.87 -8.71
CA GLU A 248 -21.00 -16.82 -9.70
C GLU A 248 -19.63 -16.42 -10.26
N THR A 249 -19.37 -15.12 -10.36
CA THR A 249 -18.14 -14.57 -10.94
C THR A 249 -17.01 -14.52 -9.91
N LEU A 250 -15.87 -15.13 -10.24
CA LEU A 250 -14.68 -15.17 -9.36
C LEU A 250 -13.47 -14.44 -9.99
N THR A 251 -13.75 -13.47 -10.85
CA THR A 251 -12.73 -12.57 -11.37
C THR A 251 -12.20 -11.69 -10.25
N PRO A 252 -10.96 -11.18 -10.33
CA PRO A 252 -10.41 -10.30 -9.30
C PRO A 252 -11.33 -9.12 -8.95
N SER A 253 -12.04 -8.55 -9.93
CA SER A 253 -13.02 -7.47 -9.75
C SER A 253 -14.28 -7.86 -8.98
N ALA A 254 -14.58 -9.16 -8.87
CA ALA A 254 -15.75 -9.70 -8.20
C ALA A 254 -15.44 -10.21 -6.76
N ILE A 255 -14.16 -10.22 -6.36
CA ILE A 255 -13.69 -10.64 -5.02
C ILE A 255 -13.40 -9.39 -4.17
#